data_AF-J3A8T8-F1
#
_entry.id   AF-J3A8T8-F1
#
_cell.length_a   1.000
_cell.length_b   1.000
_cell.length_c   1.000
_cell.angle_alpha   90.00
_cell.angle_beta   90.00
_cell.angle_gamma   90.00
#
_symmetry.space_group_name_H-M   'P 1'
#
loop_
_entity.id
_entity.type
_entity.pdbx_description
1 polymer ?
#
loop_
_entity_poly.entity_id
_entity_poly.type
_entity_poly.pdbx_seq_one_letter_code
_entity_poly.pdbx_strand_id
1 'polypeptide(L)'
;MVLSSLAGGPRPGVLVVITAVVIQLVSILLHESWHAIVAGYLGTPIRGLGVALMFWAIPIAYVDRTDSYRVRSRRGLTMLALAGIFSDGVVCGLEAAIAWASTGTVRQVALTLCAFQLTMLVTNLNPFTQSDGVAAVEAATGSVNLRGRSMFVLRRVLTRQPLPPALAVMRPAVRWGYFIYGLLCSLLGLLVFGMSVVWIGYWLSALLKGFLL
;
A
#
# COMPACT_ATOMS: atom_id res chain seq x y z
N MET A 1 24.44 -4.43 19.79
CA MET A 1 25.56 -3.96 18.94
C MET A 1 25.60 -4.64 17.56
N VAL A 2 25.04 -5.84 17.37
CA VAL A 2 25.04 -6.54 16.06
C VAL A 2 23.93 -6.08 15.11
N LEU A 3 22.77 -5.64 15.63
CA LEU A 3 21.65 -5.15 14.80
C LEU A 3 21.89 -3.78 14.14
N SER A 4 22.85 -2.99 14.61
CA SER A 4 23.29 -1.76 13.94
C SER A 4 24.15 -2.02 12.70
N SER A 5 24.59 -3.27 12.49
CA SER A 5 25.48 -3.66 11.39
C SER A 5 24.73 -3.93 10.08
N LEU A 6 23.44 -4.29 10.14
CA LEU A 6 22.66 -4.59 8.92
C LEU A 6 22.38 -3.33 8.07
N ALA A 7 22.43 -2.13 8.66
CA ALA A 7 22.27 -0.85 7.96
C ALA A 7 23.61 -0.21 7.54
N GLY A 8 24.76 -0.81 7.88
CA GLY A 8 26.08 -0.41 7.40
C GLY A 8 26.48 1.05 7.65
N GLY A 9 26.05 1.66 8.76
CA GLY A 9 26.47 3.03 9.12
C GLY A 9 25.70 3.66 10.30
N PRO A 10 26.05 4.90 10.68
CA PRO A 10 25.33 5.70 11.67
C PRO A 10 23.85 5.86 11.28
N ARG A 11 22.97 6.06 12.28
CA ARG A 11 21.54 6.38 12.03
C ARG A 11 21.45 7.60 11.10
N PRO A 12 20.54 7.59 10.10
CA PRO A 12 20.39 8.72 9.19
C PRO A 12 20.04 9.98 10.00
N GLY A 13 20.75 11.07 9.73
CA GLY A 13 20.46 12.36 10.34
C GLY A 13 19.10 12.90 9.90
N VAL A 14 18.55 13.85 10.64
CA VAL A 14 17.23 14.45 10.35
C VAL A 14 17.15 15.00 8.92
N LEU A 15 18.21 15.65 8.43
CA LEU A 15 18.27 16.17 7.06
C LEU A 15 18.21 15.07 6.00
N VAL A 16 18.82 13.90 6.24
CA VAL A 16 18.75 12.74 5.35
C VAL A 16 17.32 12.24 5.25
N VAL A 17 16.64 12.12 6.40
CA VAL A 17 15.24 11.68 6.46
C VAL A 17 14.32 12.67 5.74
N ILE A 18 14.46 13.98 6.00
CA ILE A 18 13.67 15.01 5.32
C ILE A 18 13.88 14.94 3.80
N THR A 19 15.13 14.82 3.36
CA THR A 19 15.47 14.72 1.93
C THR A 19 14.83 13.47 1.31
N ALA A 20 14.94 12.32 1.98
CA ALA A 20 14.33 11.07 1.53
C ALA A 20 12.80 11.17 1.47
N VAL A 21 12.15 11.83 2.44
CA VAL A 21 10.69 12.05 2.41
C VAL A 21 10.27 12.89 1.21
N VAL A 22 10.98 13.99 0.93
CA VAL A 22 10.66 14.85 -0.24
C VAL A 22 10.79 14.06 -1.54
N ILE A 23 11.87 13.27 -1.69
CA ILE A 23 12.06 12.44 -2.88
C ILE A 23 10.99 11.34 -2.96
N GLN A 24 10.63 10.72 -1.83
CA GLN A 24 9.60 9.67 -1.78
C GLN A 24 8.23 10.19 -2.25
N LEU A 25 7.88 11.45 -1.96
CA LEU A 25 6.64 12.06 -2.47
C LEU A 25 6.64 12.11 -4.01
N VAL A 26 7.79 12.36 -4.63
CA VAL A 26 7.95 12.29 -6.09
C VAL A 26 7.81 10.84 -6.58
N SER A 27 8.40 9.86 -5.88
CA SER A 27 8.23 8.43 -6.21
C SER A 27 6.76 7.99 -6.16
N ILE A 28 5.98 8.50 -5.21
CA ILE A 28 4.54 8.25 -5.13
C ILE A 28 3.78 8.87 -6.33
N LEU A 29 4.18 10.06 -6.78
CA LEU A 29 3.60 10.63 -8.01
C LEU A 29 3.95 9.80 -9.24
N LEU A 30 5.17 9.27 -9.32
CA LEU A 30 5.59 8.37 -10.41
C LEU A 30 4.77 7.07 -10.41
N HIS A 31 4.52 6.48 -9.23
CA HIS A 31 3.66 5.31 -9.06
C HIS A 31 2.27 5.54 -9.68
N GLU A 32 1.59 6.61 -9.25
CA GLU A 32 0.27 6.97 -9.76
C GLU A 32 0.29 7.31 -11.26
N SER A 33 1.34 8.01 -11.72
CA SER A 33 1.53 8.32 -13.14
C SER A 33 1.65 7.06 -14.00
N TRP A 34 2.24 5.98 -13.48
CA TRP A 34 2.36 4.73 -14.24
C TRP A 34 1.01 4.06 -14.45
N HIS A 35 0.11 4.13 -13.47
CA HIS A 35 -1.29 3.72 -13.67
C HIS A 35 -1.97 4.53 -14.77
N ALA A 36 -1.75 5.85 -14.81
CA ALA A 36 -2.28 6.70 -15.87
C ALA A 36 -1.70 6.31 -17.26
N ILE A 37 -0.39 6.11 -17.36
CA ILE A 37 0.24 5.71 -18.63
C ILE A 37 -0.33 4.39 -19.14
N VAL A 38 -0.46 3.38 -18.28
CA VAL A 38 -1.01 2.07 -18.64
C VAL A 38 -2.50 2.17 -18.99
N ALA A 39 -3.27 3.01 -18.29
CA ALA A 39 -4.66 3.30 -18.63
C ALA A 39 -4.78 3.93 -20.03
N GLY A 40 -3.91 4.88 -20.38
CA GLY A 40 -3.86 5.47 -21.71
C GLY A 40 -3.52 4.46 -22.80
N TYR A 41 -2.54 3.58 -22.54
CA TYR A 41 -2.19 2.48 -23.45
C TYR A 41 -3.35 1.50 -23.66
N LEU A 42 -4.17 1.25 -22.63
CA LEU A 42 -5.36 0.41 -22.71
C LEU A 42 -6.59 1.12 -23.30
N GLY A 43 -6.46 2.39 -23.69
CA GLY A 43 -7.52 3.17 -24.32
C GLY A 43 -8.60 3.66 -23.34
N THR A 44 -8.29 3.74 -22.05
CA THR A 44 -9.20 4.33 -21.05
C THR A 44 -8.86 5.78 -20.75
N PRO A 45 -9.83 6.71 -20.81
CA PRO A 45 -9.57 8.10 -20.50
C PRO A 45 -9.22 8.27 -19.01
N ILE A 46 -8.21 9.09 -18.72
CA ILE A 46 -7.86 9.49 -17.35
C ILE A 46 -8.41 10.90 -17.15
N ARG A 47 -9.18 11.10 -16.09
CA ARG A 47 -9.86 12.38 -15.83
C ARG A 47 -8.98 13.38 -15.10
N GLY A 48 -7.94 12.92 -14.41
CA GLY A 48 -6.94 13.77 -13.78
C GLY A 48 -6.01 13.02 -12.84
N LEU A 49 -4.89 13.67 -12.51
CA LEU A 49 -3.96 13.29 -11.44
C LEU A 49 -4.02 14.41 -10.39
N GLY A 50 -4.12 14.05 -9.11
CA GLY A 50 -4.28 15.01 -8.03
C GLY A 50 -3.62 14.55 -6.73
N VAL A 51 -3.69 15.42 -5.72
CA VAL A 51 -3.29 15.13 -4.35
C VAL A 51 -4.53 15.31 -3.47
N ALA A 52 -4.88 14.28 -2.73
CA ALA A 52 -5.94 14.30 -1.72
C ALA A 52 -5.32 14.33 -0.32
N LEU A 53 -6.05 14.84 0.66
CA LEU A 53 -5.65 14.76 2.07
C LEU A 53 -6.47 13.66 2.76
N MET A 54 -5.84 12.52 3.04
CA MET A 54 -6.44 11.48 3.86
C MET A 54 -6.50 11.94 5.31
N PHE A 55 -7.69 11.87 5.91
CA PHE A 55 -7.98 12.34 7.27
C PHE A 55 -7.53 13.79 7.53
N TRP A 56 -7.55 14.66 6.52
CA TRP A 56 -7.11 16.07 6.58
C TRP A 56 -5.63 16.30 6.96
N ALA A 57 -4.84 15.24 7.08
CA ALA A 57 -3.47 15.33 7.61
C ALA A 57 -2.42 14.71 6.68
N ILE A 58 -2.77 13.67 5.92
CA ILE A 58 -1.79 12.89 5.15
C ILE A 58 -2.01 13.15 3.66
N PRO A 59 -1.09 13.81 2.95
CA PRO A 59 -1.19 13.95 1.50
C PRO A 59 -1.01 12.59 0.82
N ILE A 60 -1.94 12.25 -0.06
CA ILE A 60 -1.96 11.04 -0.87
C ILE A 60 -2.15 11.45 -2.33
N ALA A 61 -1.22 11.08 -3.20
CA ALA A 61 -1.43 11.24 -4.62
C ALA A 61 -2.50 10.24 -5.10
N TYR A 62 -3.35 10.67 -6.03
CA TYR A 62 -4.32 9.78 -6.66
C TYR A 62 -4.45 10.09 -8.14
N VAL A 63 -4.63 9.06 -8.95
CA VAL A 63 -5.15 9.18 -10.31
C VAL A 63 -6.61 8.78 -10.35
N ASP A 64 -7.44 9.61 -10.99
CA ASP A 64 -8.84 9.30 -11.23
C ASP A 64 -8.95 8.18 -12.28
N ARG A 65 -9.07 6.95 -11.76
CA ARG A 65 -9.27 5.69 -12.50
C ARG A 65 -10.76 5.35 -12.68
N THR A 66 -11.69 6.31 -12.55
CA THR A 66 -13.14 6.03 -12.60
C THR A 66 -13.56 5.32 -13.89
N ASP A 67 -12.90 5.57 -15.01
CA ASP A 67 -13.19 4.92 -16.31
C ASP A 67 -12.47 3.58 -16.54
N SER A 68 -11.79 3.02 -15.52
CA SER A 68 -11.08 1.72 -15.62
C SER A 68 -11.99 0.54 -15.97
N TYR A 69 -13.30 0.63 -15.67
CA TYR A 69 -14.30 -0.38 -16.05
C TYR A 69 -14.45 -0.59 -17.57
N ARG A 70 -13.95 0.35 -18.38
CA ARG A 70 -13.96 0.24 -19.85
C ARG A 70 -12.97 -0.82 -20.34
N VAL A 71 -11.94 -1.16 -19.55
CA VAL A 71 -11.05 -2.29 -19.87
C VAL A 71 -11.81 -3.60 -19.64
N ARG A 72 -12.19 -4.26 -20.72
CA ARG A 72 -12.92 -5.55 -20.65
C ARG A 72 -12.03 -6.78 -20.49
N SER A 73 -10.72 -6.65 -20.76
CA SER A 73 -9.80 -7.78 -20.67
C SER A 73 -9.26 -7.93 -19.24
N ARG A 74 -9.31 -9.15 -18.69
CA ARG A 74 -8.74 -9.46 -17.38
C ARG A 74 -7.25 -9.13 -17.31
N ARG A 75 -6.51 -9.48 -18.37
CA ARG A 75 -5.07 -9.17 -18.49
C ARG A 75 -4.81 -7.67 -18.49
N GLY A 76 -5.63 -6.87 -19.17
CA GLY A 76 -5.51 -5.41 -19.16
C GLY A 76 -5.77 -4.83 -17.78
N LEU A 77 -6.81 -5.29 -17.08
CA LEU A 77 -7.09 -4.86 -15.70
C LEU A 77 -5.98 -5.26 -14.73
N THR A 78 -5.41 -6.47 -14.86
CA THR A 78 -4.27 -6.90 -14.05
C THR A 78 -3.03 -6.07 -14.35
N MET A 79 -2.76 -5.76 -15.62
CA MET A 79 -1.65 -4.89 -16.02
C MET A 79 -1.83 -3.48 -15.47
N LEU A 80 -3.05 -2.93 -15.53
CA LEU A 80 -3.38 -1.63 -14.95
C LEU A 80 -3.17 -1.63 -13.44
N ALA A 81 -3.56 -2.68 -12.73
CA ALA A 81 -3.35 -2.80 -11.29
C ALA A 81 -1.88 -2.99 -10.92
N LEU A 82 -1.09 -3.76 -11.67
CA LEU A 82 0.32 -3.96 -11.36
C LEU A 82 1.22 -2.79 -11.80
N ALA A 83 0.70 -1.82 -12.55
CA ALA A 83 1.46 -0.72 -13.13
C ALA A 83 2.31 0.03 -12.08
N GLY A 84 1.70 0.56 -11.03
CA GLY A 84 2.41 1.27 -9.96
C GLY A 84 3.44 0.40 -9.25
N ILE A 85 3.11 -0.87 -8.95
CA ILE A 85 4.03 -1.82 -8.29
C ILE A 85 5.28 -2.09 -9.16
N PHE A 86 5.13 -2.22 -10.48
CA PHE A 86 6.29 -2.40 -11.36
C PHE A 86 7.15 -1.14 -11.41
N SER A 87 6.54 0.05 -11.48
CA SER A 87 7.26 1.32 -11.38
C SER A 87 8.05 1.39 -10.07
N ASP A 88 7.41 1.03 -8.96
CA ASP A 88 8.03 1.02 -7.64
C ASP A 88 9.24 0.09 -7.56
N GLY A 89 9.16 -1.09 -8.19
CA GLY A 89 10.26 -2.06 -8.26
C GLY A 89 11.46 -1.52 -9.04
N VAL A 90 11.22 -0.83 -10.15
CA VAL A 90 12.28 -0.19 -10.94
C VAL A 90 12.96 0.91 -10.13
N VAL A 91 12.19 1.79 -9.49
CA VAL A 91 12.71 2.87 -8.64
C VAL A 91 13.54 2.28 -7.48
N CYS A 92 13.03 1.26 -6.80
CA CYS A 92 13.74 0.56 -5.73
C CYS A 92 15.08 -0.02 -6.19
N GLY A 93 15.11 -0.63 -7.39
CA GLY A 93 16.33 -1.16 -7.99
C GLY A 93 17.37 -0.08 -8.31
N LEU A 94 16.91 1.08 -8.82
CA LEU A 94 17.78 2.23 -9.07
C LEU A 94 18.36 2.80 -7.77
N GLU A 95 17.53 2.94 -6.73
CA GLU A 95 17.97 3.39 -5.40
C GLU A 95 19.02 2.44 -4.80
N ALA A 96 18.80 1.13 -4.93
CA ALA A 96 19.77 0.12 -4.50
C ALA A 96 21.10 0.22 -5.29
N ALA A 97 21.04 0.43 -6.61
CA ALA A 97 22.22 0.62 -7.43
C ALA A 97 22.99 1.90 -7.06
N ILE A 98 22.29 3.01 -6.79
CA ILE A 98 22.90 4.26 -6.32
C ILE A 98 23.53 4.06 -4.94
N ALA A 99 22.85 3.37 -4.02
CA ALA A 99 23.38 3.06 -2.69
C ALA A 99 24.65 2.19 -2.76
N TRP A 100 24.73 1.30 -3.74
CA TRP A 100 25.92 0.48 -4.00
C TRP A 100 27.08 1.31 -4.57
N ALA A 101 26.79 2.20 -5.52
CA ALA A 101 27.80 2.99 -6.24
C ALA A 101 28.28 4.26 -5.50
N SER A 102 27.64 4.63 -4.39
CA SER A 102 27.91 5.88 -3.67
C SER A 102 28.41 5.65 -2.25
N THR A 103 28.96 6.70 -1.63
CA THR A 103 29.41 6.71 -0.24
C THR A 103 28.90 7.96 0.48
N GLY A 104 29.10 8.02 1.80
CA GLY A 104 28.70 9.17 2.62
C GLY A 104 27.19 9.41 2.64
N THR A 105 26.79 10.69 2.61
CA THR A 105 25.39 11.12 2.73
C THR A 105 24.50 10.61 1.60
N VAL A 106 25.02 10.55 0.37
CA VAL A 106 24.26 10.07 -0.80
C VAL A 106 23.84 8.62 -0.60
N ARG A 107 24.76 7.77 -0.14
CA ARG A 107 24.45 6.37 0.21
C ARG A 107 23.39 6.26 1.29
N GLN A 108 23.46 7.10 2.33
CA GLN A 108 22.47 7.09 3.41
C GLN A 108 21.07 7.49 2.92
N VAL A 109 20.97 8.50 2.05
CA VAL A 109 19.69 8.90 1.44
C VAL A 109 19.15 7.76 0.58
N ALA A 110 19.97 7.17 -0.31
CA ALA A 110 19.56 6.09 -1.20
C ALA A 110 19.12 4.82 -0.43
N LEU A 111 19.81 4.45 0.65
CA LEU A 111 19.38 3.35 1.51
C LEU A 111 18.07 3.65 2.25
N THR A 112 17.88 4.89 2.70
CA THR A 112 16.63 5.31 3.36
C THR A 112 15.46 5.27 2.39
N LEU A 113 15.66 5.75 1.16
CA LEU A 113 14.69 5.67 0.07
C LEU A 113 14.36 4.22 -0.27
N CYS A 114 15.37 3.36 -0.45
CA CYS A 114 15.17 1.94 -0.71
C CYS A 114 14.33 1.27 0.40
N ALA A 115 14.56 1.64 1.68
CA ALA A 115 13.74 1.13 2.78
C ALA A 115 12.27 1.61 2.70
N PHE A 116 12.02 2.87 2.33
CA PHE A 116 10.68 3.39 2.10
C PHE A 116 10.00 2.70 0.91
N GLN A 117 10.73 2.53 -0.19
CA GLN A 117 10.24 1.92 -1.42
C GLN A 117 9.93 0.43 -1.24
N LEU A 118 10.77 -0.30 -0.50
CA LEU A 118 10.47 -1.68 -0.08
C LEU A 118 9.23 -1.75 0.80
N THR A 119 9.05 -0.79 1.71
CA THR A 119 7.85 -0.72 2.55
C THR A 119 6.60 -0.48 1.69
N MET A 120 6.66 0.44 0.72
CA MET A 120 5.61 0.68 -0.27
C MET A 120 5.29 -0.57 -1.08
N LEU A 121 6.30 -1.27 -1.60
CA LEU A 121 6.11 -2.52 -2.36
C LEU A 121 5.44 -3.61 -1.50
N VAL A 122 5.92 -3.83 -0.28
CA VAL A 122 5.34 -4.83 0.63
C VAL A 122 3.89 -4.50 0.98
N THR A 123 3.59 -3.23 1.22
CA THR A 123 2.23 -2.79 1.55
C THR A 123 1.31 -2.85 0.33
N ASN A 124 1.77 -2.45 -0.86
CA ASN A 124 1.00 -2.53 -2.10
C ASN A 124 0.80 -3.97 -2.60
N LEU A 125 1.69 -4.91 -2.27
CA LEU A 125 1.52 -6.34 -2.54
C LEU A 125 0.76 -7.08 -1.44
N ASN A 126 0.49 -6.44 -0.31
CA ASN A 126 -0.16 -7.09 0.83
C ASN A 126 -1.61 -7.46 0.46
N PRO A 127 -1.96 -8.76 0.45
CA PRO A 127 -3.27 -9.21 -0.01
C PRO A 127 -4.40 -8.91 0.98
N PHE A 128 -4.12 -8.40 2.18
CA PHE A 128 -5.12 -8.17 3.23
C PHE A 128 -5.55 -6.70 3.36
N THR A 129 -4.87 -5.81 2.64
CA THR A 129 -5.14 -4.36 2.62
C THR A 129 -5.83 -3.97 1.31
N GLN A 130 -6.41 -2.78 1.25
CA GLN A 130 -6.94 -2.24 0.00
C GLN A 130 -5.75 -1.70 -0.82
N SER A 131 -5.11 -2.59 -1.56
CA SER A 131 -3.86 -2.34 -2.28
C SER A 131 -3.98 -2.73 -3.76
N ASP A 132 -3.05 -2.24 -4.58
CA ASP A 132 -3.00 -2.58 -6.00
C ASP A 132 -2.74 -4.07 -6.26
N GLY A 133 -2.07 -4.77 -5.33
CA GLY A 133 -1.89 -6.22 -5.39
C GLY A 133 -3.21 -6.98 -5.28
N VAL A 134 -4.10 -6.57 -4.38
CA VAL A 134 -5.46 -7.15 -4.29
C VAL A 134 -6.24 -6.83 -5.55
N ALA A 135 -6.17 -5.61 -6.07
CA ALA A 135 -6.81 -5.24 -7.32
C ALA A 135 -6.31 -6.08 -8.51
N ALA A 136 -5.02 -6.40 -8.55
CA ALA A 136 -4.43 -7.26 -9.57
C ALA A 136 -4.95 -8.71 -9.49
N VAL A 137 -5.07 -9.26 -8.27
CA VAL A 137 -5.64 -10.58 -8.02
C VAL A 137 -7.14 -10.60 -8.39
N GLU A 138 -7.89 -9.57 -8.01
CA GLU A 138 -9.29 -9.41 -8.38
C GLU A 138 -9.47 -9.40 -9.90
N ALA A 139 -8.68 -8.59 -10.60
CA ALA A 139 -8.66 -8.51 -12.05
C ALA A 139 -8.30 -9.84 -12.73
N ALA A 140 -7.27 -10.54 -12.22
CA ALA A 140 -6.81 -11.81 -12.79
C ALA A 140 -7.85 -12.93 -12.60
N THR A 141 -8.46 -12.99 -11.41
CA THR A 141 -9.49 -13.98 -11.07
C THR A 141 -10.87 -13.63 -11.64
N GLY A 142 -11.09 -12.37 -12.04
CA GLY A 142 -12.41 -11.85 -12.42
C GLY A 142 -13.35 -11.69 -11.23
N SER A 143 -12.82 -11.68 -10.00
CA SER A 143 -13.60 -11.33 -8.81
C SER A 143 -13.71 -9.81 -8.67
N VAL A 144 -14.74 -9.34 -7.97
CA VAL A 144 -14.97 -7.91 -7.76
C VAL A 144 -15.11 -7.67 -6.27
N ASN A 145 -14.26 -6.80 -5.72
CA ASN A 145 -14.31 -6.36 -4.33
C ASN A 145 -14.29 -7.54 -3.34
N LEU A 146 -13.23 -8.36 -3.45
CA LEU A 146 -12.94 -9.52 -2.62
C LEU A 146 -12.95 -9.13 -1.13
N ARG A 147 -12.28 -8.03 -0.78
CA ARG A 147 -12.20 -7.52 0.60
C ARG A 147 -13.56 -7.05 1.12
N GLY A 148 -14.29 -6.22 0.37
CA GLY A 148 -15.60 -5.73 0.80
C GLY A 148 -16.61 -6.86 0.97
N ARG A 149 -16.65 -7.82 0.04
CA ARG A 149 -17.50 -9.01 0.14
C ARG A 149 -17.13 -9.87 1.35
N SER A 150 -15.84 -10.08 1.60
CA SER A 150 -15.35 -10.85 2.74
C SER A 150 -15.69 -10.21 4.08
N MET A 151 -15.47 -8.91 4.21
CA MET A 151 -15.83 -8.14 5.41
C MET A 151 -17.35 -8.15 5.65
N PHE A 152 -18.13 -8.05 4.59
CA PHE A 152 -19.58 -8.13 4.67
C PHE A 152 -20.03 -9.52 5.14
N VAL A 153 -19.49 -10.60 4.57
CA VAL A 153 -19.76 -11.98 5.00
C VAL A 153 -19.41 -12.17 6.47
N LEU A 154 -18.21 -11.75 6.88
CA LEU A 154 -17.76 -11.80 8.28
C LEU A 154 -18.74 -11.07 9.21
N ARG A 155 -19.11 -9.83 8.87
CA ARG A 155 -20.06 -9.02 9.67
C ARG A 155 -21.41 -9.72 9.80
N ARG A 156 -21.95 -10.30 8.72
CA ARG A 156 -23.25 -10.98 8.76
C ARG A 156 -23.22 -12.25 9.61
N VAL A 157 -22.12 -13.01 9.55
CA VAL A 157 -21.92 -14.17 10.43
C VAL A 157 -21.85 -13.74 11.90
N LEU A 158 -21.07 -12.70 12.22
CA LEU A 158 -20.95 -12.19 13.59
C LEU A 158 -22.26 -11.58 14.13
N THR A 159 -23.02 -10.88 13.27
CA THR A 159 -24.31 -10.27 13.64
C THR A 159 -25.50 -11.21 13.52
N ARG A 160 -25.28 -12.48 13.12
CA ARG A 160 -26.32 -13.49 12.90
C ARG A 160 -27.45 -13.06 11.95
N GLN A 161 -27.14 -12.18 10.99
CA GLN A 161 -28.11 -11.71 10.01
C GLN A 161 -28.04 -12.56 8.72
N PRO A 162 -29.17 -12.80 8.03
CA PRO A 162 -29.18 -13.62 6.81
C PRO A 162 -28.30 -12.99 5.72
N LEU A 163 -27.62 -13.78 4.91
CA LEU A 163 -26.85 -13.25 3.78
C LEU A 163 -27.79 -12.79 2.65
N PRO A 164 -27.48 -11.72 1.91
CA PRO A 164 -28.22 -11.31 0.72
C PRO A 164 -28.29 -12.45 -0.31
N PRO A 165 -29.36 -12.55 -1.11
CA PRO A 165 -29.55 -13.63 -2.08
C PRO A 165 -28.33 -13.84 -3.00
N ALA A 166 -27.69 -12.76 -3.45
CA ALA A 166 -26.51 -12.80 -4.31
C ALA A 166 -25.28 -13.51 -3.70
N LEU A 167 -25.14 -13.51 -2.36
CA LEU A 167 -24.08 -14.22 -1.63
C LEU A 167 -24.60 -15.54 -1.01
N ALA A 168 -25.91 -15.66 -0.84
CA ALA A 168 -26.57 -16.85 -0.30
C ALA A 168 -26.48 -18.05 -1.25
N VAL A 169 -26.44 -17.81 -2.56
CA VAL A 169 -26.33 -18.85 -3.61
C VAL A 169 -24.90 -19.44 -3.72
N MET A 170 -23.91 -18.85 -3.05
CA MET A 170 -22.53 -19.33 -3.11
C MET A 170 -22.37 -20.71 -2.49
N ARG A 171 -21.50 -21.54 -3.10
CA ARG A 171 -21.08 -22.83 -2.54
C ARG A 171 -20.53 -22.63 -1.12
N PRO A 172 -20.82 -23.54 -0.17
CA PRO A 172 -20.34 -23.41 1.22
C PRO A 172 -18.83 -23.20 1.35
N ALA A 173 -18.03 -23.90 0.54
CA ALA A 173 -16.56 -23.75 0.53
C ALA A 173 -16.11 -22.32 0.15
N VAL A 174 -16.77 -21.70 -0.85
CA VAL A 174 -16.48 -20.33 -1.28
C VAL A 174 -16.87 -19.34 -0.18
N ARG A 175 -18.01 -19.56 0.48
CA ARG A 175 -18.44 -18.74 1.63
C ARG A 175 -17.44 -18.80 2.78
N TRP A 176 -16.91 -19.99 3.10
CA TRP A 176 -15.85 -20.14 4.10
C TRP A 176 -14.56 -19.43 3.70
N GLY A 177 -14.18 -19.46 2.42
CA GLY A 177 -13.06 -18.68 1.90
C GLY A 177 -13.21 -17.17 2.15
N TYR A 178 -14.37 -16.60 1.80
CA TYR A 178 -14.69 -15.20 2.08
C TYR A 178 -14.68 -14.89 3.59
N PHE A 179 -15.19 -15.80 4.42
CA PHE A 179 -15.18 -15.63 5.88
C PHE A 179 -13.74 -15.60 6.44
N ILE A 180 -12.92 -16.59 6.10
CA ILE A 180 -11.53 -16.70 6.56
C ILE A 180 -10.72 -15.49 6.11
N TYR A 181 -10.83 -15.12 4.84
CA TYR A 181 -10.13 -13.95 4.32
C TYR A 181 -10.58 -12.66 5.01
N GLY A 182 -11.88 -12.49 5.24
CA GLY A 182 -12.42 -11.36 6.01
C GLY A 182 -11.85 -11.31 7.43
N LEU A 183 -11.83 -12.46 8.12
CA LEU A 183 -11.28 -12.59 9.46
C LEU A 183 -9.80 -12.21 9.50
N LEU A 184 -8.99 -12.73 8.57
CA LEU A 184 -7.56 -12.39 8.47
C LEU A 184 -7.34 -10.89 8.24
N CYS A 185 -8.12 -10.27 7.36
CA CYS A 185 -8.06 -8.83 7.13
C CYS A 185 -8.42 -8.04 8.40
N SER A 186 -9.44 -8.48 9.16
CA SER A 186 -9.83 -7.82 10.41
C SER A 186 -8.77 -7.99 11.50
N LEU A 187 -8.18 -9.18 11.64
CA LEU A 187 -7.10 -9.44 12.59
C LEU A 187 -5.86 -8.60 12.29
N LEU A 188 -5.47 -8.51 11.01
CA LEU A 188 -4.39 -7.60 10.59
C LEU A 188 -4.72 -6.15 10.93
N GLY A 189 -5.95 -5.70 10.64
CA GLY A 189 -6.40 -4.35 10.96
C GLY A 189 -6.33 -4.04 12.47
N LEU A 190 -6.76 -4.98 13.32
CA LEU A 190 -6.67 -4.85 14.78
C LEU A 190 -5.23 -4.81 15.28
N LEU A 191 -4.36 -5.65 14.71
CA LEU A 191 -2.94 -5.68 15.05
C LEU A 191 -2.27 -4.34 14.70
N VAL A 192 -2.48 -3.84 13.49
CA VAL A 192 -1.92 -2.54 13.05
C VAL A 192 -2.48 -1.39 13.90
N PHE A 193 -3.77 -1.42 14.23
CA PHE A 193 -4.38 -0.44 15.12
C PHE A 193 -3.74 -0.46 16.52
N GLY A 194 -3.62 -1.64 17.13
CA GLY A 194 -2.98 -1.80 18.44
C GLY A 194 -1.53 -1.32 18.43
N MET A 195 -0.76 -1.68 17.41
CA MET A 195 0.62 -1.18 17.23
C MET A 195 0.67 0.35 17.12
N SER A 196 -0.25 0.95 16.36
CA SER A 196 -0.33 2.39 16.17
C SER A 196 -0.63 3.12 17.48
N VAL A 197 -1.58 2.61 18.28
CA VAL A 197 -1.92 3.17 19.60
C VAL A 197 -0.72 3.11 20.55
N VAL A 198 -0.04 1.96 20.63
CA VAL A 198 1.17 1.80 21.46
C VAL A 198 2.28 2.76 21.03
N TRP A 199 2.49 2.91 19.72
CA TRP A 199 3.53 3.77 19.16
C TRP A 199 3.25 5.26 19.42
N ILE A 200 2.01 5.71 19.21
CA ILE A 200 1.57 7.08 19.54
C ILE A 200 1.74 7.32 21.05
N GLY A 201 1.30 6.39 21.89
CA GLY A 201 1.46 6.49 23.35
C GLY A 201 2.93 6.59 23.77
N TYR A 202 3.81 5.80 23.15
CA TYR A 202 5.25 5.89 23.37
C TYR A 202 5.80 7.29 23.04
N TRP A 203 5.49 7.83 21.85
CA TRP A 203 5.96 9.16 21.46
C TRP A 203 5.39 10.29 22.31
N LEU A 204 4.11 10.22 22.67
CA LEU A 204 3.52 11.17 23.61
C LEU A 204 4.25 11.13 24.96
N SER A 205 4.57 9.93 25.47
CA SER A 205 5.32 9.79 26.73
C SER A 205 6.75 10.32 26.62
N ALA A 206 7.41 10.13 25.47
CA ALA A 206 8.76 10.62 25.21
C ALA A 206 8.78 12.16 25.11
N LEU A 207 7.79 12.74 24.43
CA LEU A 207 7.62 14.19 24.32
C LEU A 207 7.35 14.82 25.69
N LEU A 208 6.44 14.24 26.48
CA LEU A 208 6.14 14.72 27.83
C LEU A 208 7.37 14.67 28.74
N LYS A 209 8.15 13.57 28.69
CA LYS A 209 9.40 13.46 29.46
C LYS A 209 10.47 14.45 28.99
N GLY A 210 10.55 14.70 27.69
CA GLY A 210 11.46 15.69 27.12
C GLY A 210 11.06 17.14 27.36
N PHE A 211 9.81 17.39 27.78
CA PHE A 211 9.32 18.72 28.14
C PHE A 211 9.39 18.98 29.66
N LEU A 212 9.44 17.92 30.46
CA LEU A 212 9.53 17.97 31.93
C LEU A 212 10.99 17.91 32.46
N LEU A 213 11.97 17.72 31.59
CA LEU A 213 13.41 17.73 31.87
C LEU A 213 14.09 18.87 31.10
#